data_AF-A0A2I3GYL5-F1
#
_entry.id   AF-A0A2I3GYL5-F1
#
_cell.length_a   1.000
_cell.length_b   1.000
_cell.length_c   1.000
_cell.angle_alpha   90.00
_cell.angle_beta   90.00
_cell.angle_gamma   90.00
#
_symmetry.space_group_name_H-M   'P 1'
#
loop_
_entity.id
_entity.type
_entity.pdbx_description
1 polymer ?
#
loop_
_entity_poly.entity_id
_entity_poly.type
_entity_poly.pdbx_seq_one_letter_code
_entity_poly.pdbx_strand_id
1 'polypeptide(L)'
;MERSPDVSPGPSRSFKEELLCAVCYDPFRDAVTLRCGHNFCRGCVSRCWEVQVSPTCPVCKDRASPADLRTNHTLNNLGARWTSYRFSRVCRLHRGQLSLFCLEDKELLCCSCQADPRHQGHRVQPVKDTAHDFRVEAAWLEGRIRQEFDKLREFLRVEEQAILDAMAEETRQKQLLADEKMKQLTEETEVLAHEIERLQMEMKEDDVSFLMVRSSTPGQPHLPGAPWVLAWRSSQVTCSACVMKLKRLIRAEFFETLLFLPGPSFF
;
A
#
# COMPACT_ATOMS: atom_id res chain seq x y z
N MET A 1 -39.53 -19.14 14.36
CA MET A 1 -38.87 -20.10 13.43
C MET A 1 -38.74 -19.40 12.10
N GLU A 2 -37.68 -18.61 11.94
CA GLU A 2 -37.38 -17.93 10.67
C GLU A 2 -36.63 -18.92 9.76
N ARG A 3 -37.12 -19.04 8.52
CA ARG A 3 -36.48 -19.86 7.47
C ARG A 3 -35.32 -19.07 6.88
N SER A 4 -34.11 -19.60 6.98
CA SER A 4 -32.94 -19.10 6.26
C SER A 4 -33.15 -19.20 4.75
N PRO A 5 -32.65 -18.24 3.95
CA PRO A 5 -32.78 -18.28 2.51
C PRO A 5 -31.79 -19.27 1.89
N ASP A 6 -32.32 -20.08 1.00
CA ASP A 6 -31.62 -21.06 0.18
C ASP A 6 -30.61 -20.37 -0.75
N VAL A 7 -29.31 -20.62 -0.53
CA VAL A 7 -28.23 -20.17 -1.41
C VAL A 7 -28.31 -21.01 -2.68
N SER A 8 -28.96 -20.46 -3.71
CA SER A 8 -28.98 -21.06 -5.04
C SER A 8 -27.55 -21.10 -5.61
N PRO A 9 -27.06 -22.27 -6.09
CA PRO A 9 -25.78 -22.34 -6.77
C PRO A 9 -25.90 -21.57 -8.10
N GLY A 10 -25.03 -20.59 -8.29
CA GLY A 10 -24.92 -19.82 -9.55
C GLY A 10 -24.65 -20.73 -10.76
N PRO A 11 -24.80 -20.23 -11.99
CA PRO A 11 -24.68 -21.04 -13.19
C PRO A 11 -23.31 -21.69 -13.24
N SER A 12 -23.29 -23.03 -13.13
CA SER A 12 -22.10 -23.84 -13.29
C SER A 12 -21.46 -23.49 -14.63
N ARG A 13 -20.28 -22.85 -14.59
CA ARG A 13 -19.47 -22.66 -15.80
C ARG A 13 -19.39 -24.02 -16.51
N SER A 14 -19.67 -24.02 -17.81
CA SER A 14 -19.53 -25.25 -18.59
C SER A 14 -18.11 -25.77 -18.38
N PHE A 15 -17.93 -27.06 -18.11
CA PHE A 15 -16.61 -27.73 -17.99
C PHE A 15 -15.62 -27.35 -19.12
N LYS A 16 -16.14 -26.84 -20.25
CA LYS A 16 -15.39 -26.31 -21.40
C LYS A 16 -14.67 -24.98 -21.16
N GLU A 17 -15.15 -24.12 -20.26
CA GLU A 17 -14.54 -22.82 -19.94
C GLU A 17 -13.37 -22.95 -18.95
N GLU A 18 -13.37 -24.01 -18.14
CA GLU A 18 -12.32 -24.32 -17.16
C GLU A 18 -11.01 -24.79 -17.81
N LEU A 19 -11.03 -25.14 -19.09
CA LEU A 19 -9.86 -25.61 -19.86
C LEU A 19 -9.18 -24.52 -20.70
N LEU A 20 -9.59 -23.25 -20.53
CA LEU A 20 -9.07 -22.12 -21.27
C LEU A 20 -8.09 -21.30 -20.44
N CYS A 21 -7.04 -20.80 -21.09
CA CYS A 21 -6.13 -19.86 -20.47
C CYS A 21 -6.81 -18.50 -20.30
N ALA A 22 -6.81 -17.94 -19.09
CA ALA A 22 -7.43 -16.64 -18.81
C ALA A 22 -6.73 -15.44 -19.47
N VAL A 23 -5.59 -15.65 -20.15
CA VAL A 23 -4.86 -14.60 -20.88
C VAL A 23 -5.19 -14.62 -22.36
N CYS A 24 -5.08 -15.77 -23.02
CA CYS A 24 -5.33 -15.88 -24.47
C CYS A 24 -6.70 -16.47 -24.82
N TYR A 25 -7.48 -16.92 -23.85
CA TYR A 25 -8.79 -17.55 -24.00
C TYR A 25 -8.83 -18.79 -24.92
N ASP A 26 -7.66 -19.32 -25.25
CA ASP A 26 -7.47 -20.59 -25.96
C ASP A 26 -7.26 -21.74 -24.98
N PRO A 27 -7.53 -23.00 -25.40
CA PRO A 27 -7.11 -24.17 -24.63
C PRO A 27 -5.61 -24.15 -24.36
N PHE A 28 -5.23 -24.57 -23.16
CA PHE A 28 -3.86 -24.45 -22.69
C PHE A 28 -2.84 -25.11 -23.64
N ARG A 29 -1.79 -24.35 -23.98
CA ARG A 29 -0.58 -24.81 -24.66
C ARG A 29 0.60 -24.61 -23.72
N ASP A 30 1.27 -25.70 -23.37
CA ASP A 30 2.30 -25.71 -22.32
C ASP A 30 1.78 -25.04 -21.03
N ALA A 31 0.71 -25.62 -20.49
CA ALA A 31 0.06 -25.21 -19.28
C ALA A 31 1.06 -25.17 -18.11
N VAL A 32 1.06 -24.06 -17.39
CA VAL A 32 1.83 -23.86 -16.15
C VAL A 32 0.90 -23.38 -15.04
N THR A 33 1.18 -23.81 -13.82
CA THR A 33 0.43 -23.44 -12.61
C THR A 33 1.32 -22.57 -11.71
N LEU A 34 0.81 -21.41 -11.31
CA LEU A 34 1.45 -20.53 -10.33
C LEU A 34 1.24 -21.04 -8.90
N ARG A 35 1.99 -20.50 -7.93
CA ARG A 35 1.82 -20.83 -6.50
C ARG A 35 0.39 -20.57 -5.99
N CYS A 36 -0.25 -19.52 -6.48
CA CYS A 36 -1.64 -19.19 -6.16
C CYS A 36 -2.68 -20.15 -6.79
N GLY A 37 -2.24 -21.17 -7.55
CA GLY A 37 -3.12 -22.18 -8.13
C GLY A 37 -3.70 -21.82 -9.51
N HIS A 38 -3.54 -20.58 -9.96
CA HIS A 38 -4.00 -20.16 -11.30
C HIS A 38 -3.12 -20.76 -12.42
N ASN A 39 -3.78 -21.08 -13.55
CA ASN A 39 -3.18 -21.79 -14.67
C ASN A 39 -3.14 -20.92 -15.92
N PHE A 40 -2.03 -20.99 -16.66
CA PHE A 40 -1.79 -20.20 -17.87
C PHE A 40 -1.00 -20.99 -18.90
N CYS A 41 -1.02 -20.57 -20.18
CA CYS A 41 0.00 -21.00 -21.12
C CYS A 41 1.34 -20.38 -20.72
N ARG A 42 2.45 -21.14 -20.74
CA ARG A 42 3.79 -20.62 -20.39
C ARG A 42 4.11 -19.32 -21.12
N GLY A 43 3.95 -19.30 -22.44
CA GLY A 43 4.21 -18.10 -23.24
C GLY A 43 3.30 -16.90 -22.89
N CYS A 44 2.08 -17.14 -22.41
CA CYS A 44 1.19 -16.05 -22.02
C CYS A 44 1.63 -15.40 -20.71
N VAL A 45 1.93 -16.20 -19.69
CA VAL A 45 2.37 -15.66 -18.40
C VAL A 45 3.75 -15.02 -18.51
N SER A 46 4.66 -15.57 -19.34
CA SER A 46 5.97 -14.95 -19.61
C SER A 46 5.84 -13.56 -20.22
N ARG A 47 5.02 -13.38 -21.26
CA ARG A 47 4.78 -12.05 -21.86
C ARG A 47 4.14 -11.06 -20.89
N CYS A 48 3.24 -11.52 -20.01
CA CYS A 48 2.67 -10.66 -18.97
C CYS A 48 3.75 -10.13 -18.02
N TRP A 49 4.83 -10.89 -17.78
CA TRP A 49 5.91 -10.48 -16.88
C TRP A 49 6.98 -9.61 -17.54
N GLU A 50 7.14 -9.66 -18.87
CA GLU A 50 8.07 -8.79 -19.61
C GLU A 50 7.79 -7.30 -19.38
N VAL A 51 6.52 -6.95 -19.18
CA VAL A 51 6.06 -5.55 -18.99
C VAL A 51 5.91 -5.15 -17.52
N GLN A 52 6.22 -6.03 -16.57
CA GLN A 52 6.04 -5.78 -15.14
C GLN A 52 7.39 -5.59 -14.44
N VAL A 53 7.47 -4.59 -13.54
CA VAL A 53 8.64 -4.38 -12.67
C VAL A 53 8.79 -5.52 -11.66
N SER A 54 7.67 -6.06 -11.18
CA SER A 54 7.64 -7.25 -10.31
C SER A 54 6.64 -8.27 -10.84
N PRO A 55 7.01 -9.55 -11.04
CA PRO A 55 6.10 -10.53 -11.60
C PRO A 55 4.94 -10.86 -10.65
N THR A 56 3.71 -10.70 -11.15
CA THR A 56 2.48 -11.05 -10.41
C THR A 56 1.60 -12.00 -11.22
N CYS A 57 0.68 -12.69 -10.53
CA CYS A 57 -0.35 -13.48 -11.20
C CYS A 57 -1.28 -12.56 -12.02
N PRO A 58 -1.52 -12.84 -13.32
CA PRO A 58 -2.42 -12.03 -14.14
C PRO A 58 -3.85 -11.90 -13.57
N VAL A 59 -4.31 -12.90 -12.83
CA VAL A 59 -5.68 -12.98 -12.29
C VAL A 59 -5.78 -12.37 -10.89
N CYS A 60 -5.11 -12.96 -9.88
CA CYS A 60 -5.27 -12.54 -8.47
C CYS A 60 -4.23 -11.52 -7.99
N LYS A 61 -3.25 -11.16 -8.81
CA LYS A 61 -2.14 -10.23 -8.48
C LYS A 61 -1.19 -10.69 -7.37
N ASP A 62 -1.31 -11.92 -6.88
CA ASP A 62 -0.33 -12.51 -5.97
C ASP A 62 1.08 -12.51 -6.58
N ARG A 63 2.11 -12.34 -5.73
CA ARG A 63 3.51 -12.42 -6.15
C ARG A 63 3.79 -13.76 -6.82
N ALA A 64 4.48 -13.70 -7.95
CA ALA A 64 4.89 -14.87 -8.71
C ALA A 64 6.35 -14.72 -9.14
N SER A 65 6.96 -15.83 -9.58
CA SER A 65 8.27 -15.78 -10.21
C SER A 65 8.38 -16.83 -11.31
N PRO A 66 9.27 -16.64 -12.30
CA PRO A 66 9.56 -17.65 -13.32
C PRO A 66 10.02 -19.00 -12.76
N ALA A 67 10.73 -18.99 -11.63
CA ALA A 67 11.18 -20.20 -10.95
C ALA A 67 10.01 -21.01 -10.35
N ASP A 68 8.87 -20.36 -10.11
CA ASP A 68 7.69 -20.99 -9.52
C ASP A 68 6.76 -21.65 -10.54
N LEU A 69 7.07 -21.53 -11.84
CA LEU A 69 6.26 -22.11 -12.90
C LEU A 69 6.36 -23.64 -12.90
N ARG A 70 5.28 -24.29 -12.45
CA ARG A 70 5.16 -25.75 -12.52
C ARG A 70 4.37 -26.15 -13.77
N THR A 71 4.96 -26.95 -14.64
CA THR A 71 4.26 -27.51 -15.81
C THR A 71 3.11 -28.40 -15.35
N ASN A 72 1.91 -28.16 -15.90
CA ASN A 72 0.71 -28.91 -15.59
C ASN A 72 0.42 -29.92 -16.71
N HIS A 73 0.96 -31.13 -16.56
CA HIS A 73 0.80 -32.20 -17.55
C HIS A 73 -0.67 -32.60 -17.75
N THR A 74 -1.50 -32.54 -16.70
CA THR A 74 -2.94 -32.84 -16.79
C THR A 74 -3.66 -31.86 -17.71
N LEU A 75 -3.44 -30.55 -17.51
CA LEU A 75 -4.04 -29.52 -18.37
C LEU A 75 -3.50 -29.58 -19.79
N ASN A 76 -2.21 -29.92 -19.98
CA ASN A 76 -1.64 -30.16 -21.31
C ASN A 76 -2.33 -31.32 -22.04
N ASN A 77 -2.53 -32.45 -21.35
CA ASN A 77 -3.20 -33.62 -21.91
C ASN A 77 -4.67 -33.33 -22.23
N LEU A 78 -5.36 -32.62 -21.34
CA LEU A 78 -6.75 -32.20 -21.56
C LEU A 78 -6.86 -31.20 -22.71
N GLY A 79 -5.96 -30.22 -22.78
CA GLY A 79 -5.88 -29.27 -23.89
C GLY A 79 -5.63 -29.96 -25.24
N ALA A 80 -4.71 -30.94 -25.29
CA ALA A 80 -4.43 -31.74 -26.49
C ALA A 80 -5.64 -32.58 -26.94
N ARG A 81 -6.35 -33.22 -26.00
CA ARG A 81 -7.58 -33.97 -26.30
C ARG A 81 -8.71 -33.06 -26.75
N TRP A 82 -8.86 -31.91 -26.10
CA TRP A 82 -9.89 -30.93 -26.43
C TRP A 82 -9.66 -30.28 -27.79
N THR A 83 -8.41 -29.97 -28.12
CA THR A 83 -8.05 -29.46 -29.45
C THR A 83 -8.31 -30.50 -30.54
N SER A 84 -8.03 -31.78 -30.30
CA SER A 84 -8.39 -32.87 -31.21
C SER A 84 -9.91 -32.97 -31.43
N TYR A 85 -10.71 -32.80 -30.38
CA TYR A 85 -12.17 -32.92 -30.45
C TYR A 85 -12.88 -31.66 -31.01
N ARG A 86 -12.42 -30.47 -30.62
CA ARG A 86 -13.04 -29.18 -30.96
C ARG A 86 -12.53 -28.60 -32.28
N PHE A 87 -11.28 -28.88 -32.65
CA PHE A 87 -10.69 -28.42 -33.91
C PHE A 87 -10.40 -29.57 -34.87
N SER A 88 -11.27 -30.59 -34.87
CA SER A 88 -11.29 -31.55 -35.97
C SER A 88 -11.40 -30.77 -37.27
N ARG A 89 -10.40 -30.87 -38.14
CA ARG A 89 -10.40 -30.23 -39.48
C ARG A 89 -11.36 -30.92 -40.45
N VAL A 90 -12.15 -31.86 -39.95
CA VAL A 90 -13.03 -32.73 -40.70
C VAL A 90 -14.44 -32.63 -40.12
N CYS A 91 -15.41 -32.45 -41.01
CA CYS A 91 -16.83 -32.43 -40.68
C CYS A 91 -17.26 -33.78 -40.09
N ARG A 92 -18.01 -33.75 -39.00
CA ARG A 92 -18.48 -34.98 -38.32
C ARG A 92 -19.53 -35.73 -39.13
N LEU A 93 -20.40 -35.00 -39.83
CA LEU A 93 -21.50 -35.55 -40.60
C LEU A 93 -21.02 -36.07 -41.96
N HIS A 94 -20.28 -35.24 -42.69
CA HIS A 94 -19.92 -35.51 -44.08
C HIS A 94 -18.50 -36.04 -44.27
N ARG A 95 -17.69 -36.09 -43.21
CA ARG A 95 -16.27 -36.51 -43.24
C ARG A 95 -15.38 -35.72 -44.22
N GLY A 96 -15.87 -34.61 -44.76
CA GLY A 96 -15.13 -33.69 -45.63
C GLY A 96 -14.32 -32.65 -44.84
N GLN A 97 -13.33 -32.04 -45.49
CA GLN A 97 -12.50 -31.01 -44.87
C GLN A 97 -13.32 -29.75 -44.57
N LEU A 98 -13.14 -29.19 -43.37
CA LEU A 98 -13.72 -27.91 -42.97
C LEU A 98 -12.86 -26.76 -43.52
N SER A 99 -13.18 -26.30 -44.72
CA SER A 99 -12.43 -25.24 -45.42
C SER A 99 -13.23 -23.96 -45.65
N LEU A 100 -14.51 -23.95 -45.27
CA LEU A 100 -15.42 -22.84 -45.45
C LEU A 100 -15.91 -22.31 -44.08
N PHE A 101 -16.30 -21.05 -44.02
CA PHE A 101 -16.84 -20.39 -42.83
C PHE A 101 -18.12 -19.64 -43.20
N CYS A 102 -19.20 -19.86 -42.45
CA CYS A 102 -20.42 -19.08 -42.55
C CYS A 102 -20.34 -17.89 -41.58
N LEU A 103 -20.52 -16.68 -42.11
CA LEU A 103 -20.37 -15.45 -41.32
C LEU A 103 -21.54 -15.22 -40.35
N GLU A 104 -22.75 -15.62 -40.76
CA GLU A 104 -23.98 -15.44 -40.01
C GLU A 104 -24.05 -16.42 -38.83
N ASP A 105 -23.84 -17.71 -39.10
CA ASP A 105 -23.91 -18.76 -38.08
C ASP A 105 -22.61 -18.89 -37.26
N LYS A 106 -21.52 -18.30 -37.75
CA LYS A 106 -20.17 -18.40 -37.16
C LYS A 106 -19.66 -19.84 -37.05
N GLU A 107 -19.98 -20.66 -38.05
CA GLU A 107 -19.63 -22.08 -38.10
C GLU A 107 -18.65 -22.43 -39.23
N LEU A 108 -17.81 -23.44 -38.98
CA LEU A 108 -16.94 -24.04 -39.99
C LEU A 108 -17.71 -25.10 -40.78
N LEU A 109 -17.66 -25.00 -42.11
CA LEU A 109 -18.40 -25.85 -43.03
C LEU A 109 -17.44 -26.65 -43.93
N CYS A 110 -17.86 -27.85 -44.32
CA CYS A 110 -17.32 -28.55 -45.49
C CYS A 110 -18.15 -28.23 -46.73
N CYS A 111 -17.68 -28.63 -47.91
CA CYS A 111 -18.40 -28.38 -49.18
C CYS A 111 -19.84 -28.91 -49.17
N SER A 112 -20.11 -30.08 -48.55
CA SER A 112 -21.47 -30.61 -48.44
C SER A 112 -22.36 -29.83 -47.47
N CYS A 113 -21.80 -29.25 -46.39
CA CYS A 113 -22.56 -28.42 -45.46
C CYS A 113 -23.00 -27.10 -46.10
N GLN A 114 -22.23 -26.56 -47.05
CA GLN A 114 -22.59 -25.31 -47.72
C GLN A 114 -23.93 -25.42 -48.48
N ALA A 115 -24.22 -26.60 -49.03
CA ALA A 115 -25.47 -26.88 -49.75
C ALA A 115 -26.61 -27.32 -48.82
N ASP A 116 -26.37 -27.42 -47.51
CA ASP A 116 -27.40 -27.74 -46.53
C ASP A 116 -28.41 -26.59 -46.46
N PRO A 117 -29.73 -26.86 -46.44
CA PRO A 117 -30.76 -25.83 -46.31
C PRO A 117 -30.55 -24.87 -45.13
N ARG A 118 -29.86 -25.33 -44.07
CA ARG A 118 -29.53 -24.51 -42.88
C ARG A 118 -28.62 -23.33 -43.19
N HIS A 119 -27.81 -23.40 -44.24
CA HIS A 119 -26.91 -22.32 -44.66
C HIS A 119 -27.33 -21.71 -46.00
N GLN A 120 -28.55 -21.98 -46.47
CA GLN A 120 -29.04 -21.46 -47.73
C GLN A 120 -29.19 -19.94 -47.67
N GLY A 121 -28.50 -19.23 -48.57
CA GLY A 121 -28.52 -17.77 -48.63
C GLY A 121 -27.58 -17.08 -47.64
N HIS A 122 -26.87 -17.81 -46.78
CA HIS A 122 -25.85 -17.26 -45.90
C HIS A 122 -24.55 -16.97 -46.66
N ARG A 123 -23.79 -15.98 -46.19
CA ARG A 123 -22.50 -15.63 -46.78
C ARG A 123 -21.44 -16.59 -46.26
N VAL A 124 -20.97 -17.43 -47.17
CA VAL A 124 -19.93 -18.43 -46.90
C VAL A 124 -18.64 -18.06 -47.64
N GLN A 125 -17.52 -18.08 -46.92
CA GLN A 125 -16.20 -17.73 -47.46
C GLN A 125 -15.14 -18.77 -47.07
N PRO A 126 -14.02 -18.87 -47.81
CA PRO A 126 -12.90 -19.71 -47.41
C PRO A 126 -12.34 -19.29 -46.05
N VAL A 127 -12.05 -20.27 -45.19
CA VAL A 127 -11.52 -20.02 -43.83
C VAL A 127 -10.24 -19.19 -43.86
N LYS A 128 -9.39 -19.34 -44.88
CA LYS A 128 -8.14 -18.59 -44.99
C LYS A 128 -8.38 -17.08 -45.09
N ASP A 129 -9.35 -16.68 -45.91
CA ASP A 129 -9.66 -15.28 -46.21
C ASP A 129 -10.37 -14.67 -45.00
N THR A 130 -11.40 -15.33 -44.49
CA THR A 130 -12.11 -14.88 -43.29
C THR A 130 -11.20 -14.78 -42.07
N ALA A 131 -10.26 -15.72 -41.90
CA ALA A 131 -9.29 -15.64 -40.81
C ALA A 131 -8.30 -14.47 -40.99
N HIS A 132 -8.02 -14.04 -42.22
CA HIS A 132 -7.23 -12.84 -42.46
C HIS A 132 -8.00 -11.59 -42.03
N ASP A 133 -9.25 -11.44 -42.50
CA ASP A 133 -10.10 -10.29 -42.18
C ASP A 133 -10.30 -10.14 -40.67
N PHE A 134 -10.64 -11.23 -39.96
CA PHE A 134 -10.79 -11.20 -38.51
C PHE A 134 -9.49 -10.90 -37.77
N ARG A 135 -8.33 -11.33 -38.28
CA ARG A 135 -7.04 -10.96 -37.68
C ARG A 135 -6.75 -9.47 -37.83
N VAL A 136 -7.07 -8.89 -38.99
CA VAL A 136 -6.91 -7.45 -39.24
C VAL A 136 -7.85 -6.65 -38.33
N GLU A 137 -9.12 -7.04 -38.25
CA GLU A 137 -10.11 -6.38 -37.39
C GLU A 137 -9.74 -6.49 -35.90
N ALA A 138 -9.31 -7.68 -35.44
CA ALA A 138 -8.86 -7.89 -34.07
C ALA A 138 -7.64 -7.02 -33.73
N ALA A 139 -6.63 -6.98 -34.63
CA ALA A 139 -5.44 -6.15 -34.42
C ALA A 139 -5.79 -4.66 -34.40
N TRP A 140 -6.72 -4.22 -35.24
CA TRP A 140 -7.20 -2.84 -35.24
C TRP A 140 -7.92 -2.49 -33.94
N LEU A 141 -8.82 -3.36 -33.46
CA LEU A 141 -9.54 -3.16 -32.22
C LEU A 141 -8.60 -3.18 -31.01
N GLU A 142 -7.64 -4.11 -30.97
CA GLU A 142 -6.58 -4.14 -29.96
C GLU A 142 -5.78 -2.83 -29.94
N GLY A 143 -5.40 -2.32 -31.11
CA GLY A 143 -4.69 -1.05 -31.25
C GLY A 143 -5.51 0.13 -30.70
N ARG A 144 -6.81 0.20 -31.02
CA ARG A 144 -7.71 1.22 -30.47
C ARG A 144 -7.84 1.14 -28.96
N ILE A 145 -8.04 -0.06 -28.43
CA ILE A 145 -8.13 -0.28 -26.98
C ILE A 145 -6.84 0.18 -26.29
N ARG A 146 -5.67 -0.21 -26.83
CA ARG A 146 -4.36 0.20 -26.30
C ARG A 146 -4.20 1.72 -26.31
N GLN A 147 -4.58 2.38 -27.40
CA GLN A 147 -4.52 3.84 -27.50
C GLN A 147 -5.36 4.54 -26.43
N GLU A 148 -6.59 4.08 -26.18
CA GLU A 148 -7.44 4.66 -25.14
C GLU A 148 -6.87 4.41 -23.73
N PHE A 149 -6.29 3.24 -23.47
CA PHE A 149 -5.59 2.97 -22.21
C PHE A 149 -4.34 3.84 -22.04
N ASP A 150 -3.58 4.11 -23.10
CA ASP A 150 -2.40 4.96 -23.01
C ASP A 150 -2.77 6.41 -22.67
N LYS A 151 -3.87 6.94 -23.24
CA LYS A 151 -4.42 8.25 -22.84
C LYS A 151 -4.79 8.29 -21.36
N LEU A 152 -5.46 7.25 -20.86
CA LEU A 152 -5.85 7.15 -19.46
C LEU A 152 -4.63 7.08 -18.54
N ARG A 153 -3.60 6.30 -18.91
CA ARG A 153 -2.36 6.21 -18.14
C ARG A 153 -1.62 7.54 -18.06
N GLU A 154 -1.57 8.28 -19.16
CA GLU A 154 -0.94 9.60 -19.18
C GLU A 154 -1.71 10.59 -18.30
N PHE A 155 -3.03 10.61 -18.41
CA PHE A 155 -3.88 11.41 -17.53
C PHE A 155 -3.63 11.11 -16.04
N LEU A 156 -3.62 9.83 -15.66
CA LEU A 156 -3.38 9.43 -14.27
C LEU A 156 -1.99 9.81 -13.77
N ARG A 157 -0.94 9.74 -14.62
CA ARG A 157 0.41 10.17 -14.25
C ARG A 157 0.48 11.66 -13.96
N VAL A 158 -0.16 12.48 -14.79
CA VAL A 158 -0.17 13.94 -14.60
C VAL A 158 -0.90 14.30 -13.31
N GLU A 159 -2.05 13.69 -13.05
CA GLU A 159 -2.82 13.89 -11.80
C GLU A 159 -2.04 13.42 -10.56
N GLU A 160 -1.44 12.23 -10.61
CA GLU A 160 -0.61 11.69 -9.52
C GLU A 160 0.57 12.62 -9.21
N GLN A 161 1.27 13.10 -10.24
CA GLN A 161 2.40 14.01 -10.07
C GLN A 161 1.96 15.35 -9.47
N ALA A 162 0.84 15.92 -9.94
CA ALA A 162 0.32 17.18 -9.41
C ALA A 162 -0.04 17.08 -7.92
N ILE A 163 -0.61 15.94 -7.49
CA ILE A 163 -0.91 15.67 -6.08
C ILE A 163 0.38 15.56 -5.26
N LEU A 164 1.39 14.83 -5.75
CA LEU A 164 2.66 14.67 -5.05
C LEU A 164 3.39 16.01 -4.89
N ASP A 165 3.41 16.84 -5.94
CA ASP A 165 4.06 18.16 -5.91
C ASP A 165 3.35 19.11 -4.94
N ALA A 166 2.01 19.14 -4.95
CA ALA A 166 1.22 19.93 -4.01
C ALA A 166 1.46 19.49 -2.56
N MET A 167 1.50 18.19 -2.30
CA MET A 167 1.79 17.64 -0.97
C MET A 167 3.22 17.98 -0.52
N ALA A 168 4.20 17.92 -1.42
CA ALA A 168 5.58 18.27 -1.12
C ALA A 168 5.76 19.77 -0.80
N GLU A 169 5.07 20.64 -1.54
CA GLU A 169 5.04 22.08 -1.28
C GLU A 169 4.41 22.38 0.07
N GLU A 170 3.24 21.80 0.36
CA GLU A 170 2.55 21.98 1.63
C GLU A 170 3.41 21.50 2.81
N THR A 171 4.06 20.35 2.67
CA THR A 171 4.97 19.80 3.68
C THR A 171 6.14 20.74 3.93
N ARG A 172 6.73 21.32 2.87
CA ARG A 172 7.83 22.27 2.99
C ARG A 172 7.40 23.56 3.70
N GLN A 173 6.23 24.09 3.36
CA GLN A 173 5.68 25.29 3.99
C GLN A 173 5.41 25.05 5.48
N LYS A 174 4.79 23.93 5.84
CA LYS A 174 4.56 23.54 7.23
C LYS A 174 5.86 23.38 8.00
N GLN A 175 6.89 22.79 7.39
CA GLN A 175 8.21 22.65 8.02
C GLN A 175 8.85 24.01 8.30
N LEU A 176 8.88 24.92 7.31
CA LEU A 176 9.43 26.27 7.49
C LEU A 176 8.71 27.04 8.61
N LEU A 177 7.39 26.92 8.67
CA LEU A 177 6.58 27.59 9.67
C LEU A 177 6.77 26.98 11.08
N ALA A 178 6.99 25.66 11.16
CA ALA A 178 7.37 24.99 12.39
C ALA A 178 8.77 25.41 12.87
N ASP A 179 9.75 25.49 11.95
CA ASP A 179 11.12 25.91 12.26
C ASP A 179 11.15 27.36 12.76
N GLU A 180 10.39 28.26 12.13
CA GLU A 180 10.28 29.66 12.55
C GLU A 180 9.66 29.80 13.94
N LYS A 181 8.55 29.08 14.19
CA LYS A 181 7.94 29.05 15.53
C LYS A 181 8.87 28.45 16.58
N MET A 182 9.65 27.42 16.23
CA MET A 182 10.64 26.83 17.12
C MET A 182 11.72 27.85 17.50
N LYS A 183 12.21 28.65 16.54
CA LYS A 183 13.17 29.72 16.81
C LYS A 183 12.59 30.79 17.73
N GLN A 184 11.38 31.28 17.45
CA GLN A 184 10.70 32.26 18.30
C GLN A 184 10.55 31.76 19.74
N LEU A 185 10.09 30.52 19.92
CA LEU A 185 9.98 29.90 21.25
C LEU A 185 11.35 29.77 21.93
N THR A 186 12.41 29.50 21.17
CA THR A 186 13.78 29.39 21.70
C THR A 186 14.25 30.76 22.21
N GLU A 187 14.08 31.82 21.41
CA GLU A 187 14.43 33.19 21.79
C GLU A 187 13.62 33.67 23.02
N GLU A 188 12.32 33.41 23.05
CA GLU A 188 11.47 33.72 24.22
C GLU A 188 11.93 32.96 25.47
N THR A 189 12.32 31.69 25.32
CA THR A 189 12.83 30.87 26.43
C THR A 189 14.16 31.42 26.95
N GLU A 190 15.05 31.88 26.08
CA GLU A 190 16.33 32.51 26.46
C GLU A 190 16.11 33.84 27.21
N VAL A 191 15.20 34.70 26.72
CA VAL A 191 14.85 35.96 27.39
C VAL A 191 14.29 35.70 28.80
N LEU A 192 13.36 34.73 28.91
CA LEU A 192 12.79 34.36 30.21
C LEU A 192 13.84 33.76 31.14
N ALA A 193 14.78 32.97 30.63
CA ALA A 193 15.88 32.41 31.43
C ALA A 193 16.77 33.51 32.01
N HIS A 194 17.16 34.49 31.18
CA HIS A 194 17.93 35.65 31.65
C HIS A 194 17.19 36.49 32.69
N GLU A 195 15.88 36.68 32.53
CA GLU A 195 15.06 37.39 33.50
C GLU A 195 14.99 36.65 34.85
N ILE A 196 14.85 35.32 34.83
CA ILE A 196 14.89 34.49 36.04
C ILE A 196 16.25 34.66 36.74
N GLU A 197 17.36 34.61 36.00
CA GLU A 197 18.70 34.80 36.56
C GLU A 197 18.88 36.18 37.19
N ARG A 198 18.41 37.24 36.51
CA ARG A 198 18.43 38.62 37.03
C ARG A 198 17.67 38.74 38.34
N LEU A 199 16.41 38.26 38.37
CA LEU A 199 15.59 38.28 39.58
C LEU A 199 16.22 37.46 40.72
N GLN A 200 16.86 36.33 40.41
CA GLN A 200 17.60 35.55 41.40
C GLN A 200 18.83 36.30 41.97
N MET A 201 19.48 37.17 41.19
CA MET A 201 20.58 38.01 41.68
C MET A 201 20.08 39.14 42.56
N GLU A 202 19.04 39.87 42.14
CA GLU A 202 18.41 40.95 42.93
C GLU A 202 17.94 40.43 44.29
N MET A 203 17.26 39.28 44.32
CA MET A 203 16.84 38.62 45.56
C MET A 203 18.02 38.30 46.49
N LYS A 204 19.19 37.89 45.95
CA LYS A 204 20.39 37.61 46.76
C LYS A 204 21.06 38.88 47.29
N GLU A 205 21.07 39.96 46.53
CA GLU A 205 21.62 41.25 46.98
C GLU A 205 20.77 41.87 48.08
N ASP A 206 19.44 41.77 47.99
CA ASP A 206 18.51 42.17 49.05
C ASP A 206 18.71 41.34 50.33
N ASP A 207 18.92 40.03 50.21
CA ASP A 207 19.27 39.17 51.36
C ASP A 207 20.60 39.61 52.01
N VAL A 208 21.62 39.96 51.23
CA VAL A 208 22.93 40.42 51.74
C VAL A 208 22.84 41.81 52.36
N SER A 209 22.09 42.73 51.76
CA SER A 209 21.89 44.09 52.29
C SER A 209 21.09 44.08 53.60
N PHE A 210 20.06 43.23 53.70
CA PHE A 210 19.33 42.98 54.94
C PHE A 210 20.24 42.42 56.05
N LEU A 211 21.17 41.53 55.72
CA LEU A 211 22.15 41.00 56.67
C LEU A 211 23.18 42.06 57.12
N MET A 212 23.66 42.92 56.22
CA MET A 212 24.63 43.98 56.51
C MET A 212 24.06 45.13 57.36
N VAL A 213 22.77 45.44 57.24
CA VAL A 213 22.08 46.45 58.07
C VAL A 213 22.08 46.05 59.55
N ARG A 214 22.10 44.75 59.87
CA ARG A 214 22.18 44.26 61.26
C ARG A 214 23.58 44.36 61.87
N SER A 215 24.64 44.42 61.07
CA SER A 215 26.03 44.50 61.56
C SER A 215 26.55 45.92 61.78
N SER A 216 25.85 46.95 61.27
CA SER A 216 26.36 48.33 61.21
C SER A 216 25.81 49.29 62.27
N THR A 217 25.13 48.81 63.32
CA THR A 217 24.88 49.62 64.52
C THR A 217 26.12 49.66 65.40
N PRO A 218 26.81 50.81 65.56
CA PRO A 218 27.93 50.93 66.48
C PRO A 218 27.37 51.22 67.87
N GLY A 219 27.48 50.24 68.75
CA GLY A 219 27.09 50.37 70.14
C GLY A 219 26.81 49.02 70.76
N GLN A 220 27.86 48.34 71.24
CA GLN A 220 27.66 47.40 72.35
C GLN A 220 27.00 48.17 73.49
N PRO A 221 26.01 47.56 74.12
CA PRO A 221 26.18 47.28 75.52
C PRO A 221 26.25 45.77 75.72
N HIS A 222 27.23 45.38 76.51
CA HIS A 222 27.32 44.10 77.18
C HIS A 222 25.93 43.66 77.67
N LEU A 223 25.47 42.48 77.26
CA LEU A 223 24.41 41.73 77.95
C LEU A 223 24.57 40.23 77.67
N PRO A 224 24.13 39.38 78.62
CA PRO A 224 24.65 38.04 78.85
C PRO A 224 24.04 37.01 77.90
N GLY A 225 24.68 35.84 77.88
CA GLY A 225 24.39 34.71 77.00
C GLY A 225 22.90 34.51 76.67
N ALA A 226 22.58 34.67 75.39
CA ALA A 226 21.28 34.34 74.84
C ALA A 226 21.31 32.87 74.33
N PRO A 227 20.49 31.95 74.87
CA PRO A 227 20.57 30.51 74.60
C PRO A 227 20.21 30.05 73.18
N TRP A 228 19.87 30.96 72.26
CA TRP A 228 19.33 30.61 70.94
C TRP A 228 20.40 30.47 69.84
N VAL A 229 21.62 30.97 70.03
CA VAL A 229 22.69 30.85 69.01
C VAL A 229 23.20 29.41 68.87
N LEU A 230 23.10 28.61 69.95
CA LEU A 230 23.33 27.16 69.91
C LEU A 230 22.13 26.38 69.33
N ALA A 231 20.92 26.97 69.33
CA ALA A 231 19.78 26.41 68.63
C ALA A 231 19.88 26.58 67.11
N TRP A 232 20.56 27.63 66.63
CA TRP A 232 20.75 27.84 65.18
C TRP A 232 21.86 26.95 64.59
N ARG A 233 22.91 26.64 65.35
CA ARG A 233 23.88 25.58 65.00
C ARG A 233 23.30 24.16 65.06
N SER A 234 22.10 24.00 65.63
CA SER A 234 21.35 22.74 65.64
C SER A 234 20.26 22.67 64.56
N SER A 235 20.00 23.76 63.82
CA SER A 235 19.08 23.78 62.67
C SER A 235 19.79 23.62 61.32
N GLN A 236 21.08 23.23 61.33
CA GLN A 236 21.72 22.55 60.21
C GLN A 236 21.33 21.06 60.12
N VAL A 237 20.26 20.65 60.80
CA VAL A 237 19.55 19.43 60.43
C VAL A 237 18.74 19.77 59.19
N THR A 238 19.35 19.47 58.04
CA THR A 238 18.60 18.90 56.93
C THR A 238 17.67 17.86 57.53
N CYS A 239 16.40 18.20 57.74
CA CYS A 239 15.44 17.22 58.19
C CYS A 239 15.43 16.18 57.07
N SER A 240 16.04 15.02 57.33
CA SER A 240 16.09 13.91 56.39
C SER A 240 14.68 13.63 55.86
N ALA A 241 13.64 13.85 56.67
CA ALA A 241 12.25 13.79 56.23
C ALA A 241 11.83 14.90 55.24
N CYS A 242 12.30 16.15 55.36
CA CYS A 242 12.05 17.22 54.38
C CYS A 242 12.84 17.03 53.07
N VAL A 243 14.11 16.62 53.15
CA VAL A 243 14.90 16.32 51.95
C VAL A 243 14.41 15.04 51.27
N MET A 244 13.95 14.04 52.02
CA MET A 244 13.27 12.86 51.48
C MET A 244 11.88 13.20 50.93
N LYS A 245 11.13 14.15 51.52
CA LYS A 245 9.85 14.64 50.97
C LYS A 245 10.07 15.42 49.67
N LEU A 246 11.08 16.29 49.61
CA LEU A 246 11.42 17.03 48.41
C LEU A 246 11.98 16.10 47.32
N LYS A 247 12.83 15.12 47.68
CA LYS A 247 13.27 14.07 46.75
C LYS A 247 12.13 13.15 46.31
N ARG A 248 11.11 12.89 47.13
CA ARG A 248 9.90 12.14 46.74
C ARG A 248 8.95 12.98 45.87
N LEU A 249 8.81 14.27 46.12
CA LEU A 249 8.01 15.20 45.31
C LEU A 249 8.66 15.43 43.95
N ILE A 250 9.97 15.67 43.91
CA ILE A 250 10.74 15.80 42.66
C ILE A 250 10.73 14.47 41.88
N ARG A 251 10.84 13.31 42.56
CA ARG A 251 10.78 11.99 41.90
C ARG A 251 9.36 11.57 41.50
N ALA A 252 8.31 12.11 42.12
CA ALA A 252 6.92 11.89 41.72
C ALA A 252 6.56 12.74 40.49
N GLU A 253 7.00 14.01 40.44
CA GLU A 253 6.76 14.86 39.27
C GLU A 253 7.59 14.47 38.05
N PHE A 254 8.83 13.99 38.22
CA PHE A 254 9.65 13.47 37.10
C PHE A 254 9.16 12.12 36.53
N PHE A 255 8.41 11.32 37.30
CA PHE A 255 7.89 10.02 36.81
C PHE A 255 6.55 10.16 36.09
N GLU A 256 5.76 11.21 36.36
CA GLU A 256 4.54 11.49 35.59
C GLU A 256 4.83 12.16 34.24
N THR A 257 5.95 12.88 34.08
CA THR A 257 6.34 13.45 32.77
C THR A 257 6.99 12.44 31.82
N LEU A 258 7.47 11.29 32.32
CA LEU A 258 8.09 10.24 31.50
C LEU A 258 7.14 9.10 31.10
N LEU A 259 5.86 9.15 31.49
CA LEU A 259 4.83 8.18 31.09
C LEU A 259 3.90 8.69 29.97
N PHE A 260 4.12 9.89 29.43
CA PHE A 260 3.34 10.46 28.33
C PHE A 260 4.18 10.93 27.12
N LEU A 261 5.34 10.31 26.89
CA LEU A 261 5.98 10.39 25.57
C LEU A 261 5.49 9.21 24.72
N PRO A 262 4.81 9.44 23.57
CA PRO A 262 4.54 8.38 22.62
C PRO A 262 5.88 7.85 22.09
N GLY A 263 6.13 6.56 22.30
CA GLY A 263 7.35 5.91 21.80
C GLY A 263 7.41 5.93 20.27
N PRO A 264 8.62 5.84 19.68
CA PRO A 264 8.77 5.71 18.25
C PRO A 264 8.25 4.33 17.79
N SER A 265 7.21 4.33 16.98
CA SER A 265 6.75 3.19 16.21
C SER A 265 7.80 2.83 15.16
N PHE A 266 8.61 1.82 15.44
CA PHE A 266 9.34 1.05 14.43
C PHE A 266 8.50 -0.16 14.05
N PHE A 267 7.81 -0.06 12.90
CA PHE A 267 7.52 -1.12 11.94
C PHE A 267 7.22 -0.49 10.59
#